data_AF-A0A6G3QI03-F1
#
_entry.id   AF-A0A6G3QI03-F1
#
_cell.length_a   1.000
_cell.length_b   1.000
_cell.length_c   1.000
_cell.angle_alpha   90.00
_cell.angle_beta   90.00
_cell.angle_gamma   90.00
#
_symmetry.space_group_name_H-M   'P 1'
#
loop_
_entity.id
_entity.type
_entity.pdbx_description
1 polymer ?
#
loop_
_entity_poly.entity_id
_entity_poly.type
_entity_poly.pdbx_seq_one_letter_code
_entity_poly.pdbx_strand_id
1 'polypeptide(L)'
;MAGQAAEVDVRLVLTVDLTGSYGSLREVSAALREQTLRNVDCHTAIVRLGADAVRHNLELGRSIAAVFYLSAQRIEVHALAGNVMGPLIHDEVARYVRLFTADHALMTASLTSEKPPG
;
A
#
# COMPACT_ATOMS: atom_id res chain seq x y z
N MET A 1 37.56 -16.99 -18.97
CA MET A 1 36.12 -16.68 -19.05
C MET A 1 35.60 -16.63 -17.62
N ALA A 2 35.41 -15.43 -17.08
CA ALA A 2 34.88 -15.28 -15.72
C ALA A 2 33.36 -15.52 -15.77
N GLY A 3 32.90 -16.53 -15.02
CA GLY A 3 31.48 -16.76 -14.79
C GLY A 3 30.92 -15.60 -13.98
N GLN A 4 30.16 -14.75 -14.64
CA GLN A 4 29.38 -13.70 -14.00
C GLN A 4 28.30 -14.41 -13.18
N ALA A 5 28.50 -14.50 -11.87
CA ALA A 5 27.45 -14.94 -10.96
C ALA A 5 26.26 -14.01 -11.19
N ALA A 6 25.15 -14.54 -11.68
CA ALA A 6 23.91 -13.79 -11.76
C ALA A 6 23.52 -13.43 -10.33
N GLU A 7 23.71 -12.17 -9.97
CA GLU A 7 23.23 -11.60 -8.72
C GLU A 7 21.71 -11.81 -8.71
N VAL A 8 21.24 -12.67 -7.80
CA VAL A 8 19.81 -12.97 -7.68
C VAL A 8 19.16 -11.75 -7.06
N ASP A 9 18.43 -10.97 -7.86
CA ASP A 9 17.58 -9.88 -7.40
C ASP A 9 16.43 -10.46 -6.56
N VAL A 10 16.60 -10.50 -5.24
CA VAL A 10 15.58 -11.01 -4.31
C VAL A 10 14.51 -9.94 -4.08
N ARG A 11 13.29 -10.18 -4.59
CA ARG A 11 12.15 -9.29 -4.41
C ARG A 11 11.28 -9.72 -3.25
N LEU A 12 11.24 -8.89 -2.20
CA LEU A 12 10.28 -9.02 -1.10
C LEU A 12 8.88 -8.63 -1.58
N VAL A 13 7.95 -9.59 -1.57
CA VAL A 13 6.54 -9.38 -1.93
C VAL A 13 5.66 -9.63 -0.71
N LEU A 14 4.87 -8.63 -0.34
CA LEU A 14 3.82 -8.76 0.67
C LEU A 14 2.48 -9.03 0.00
N THR A 15 1.74 -10.01 0.50
CA THR A 15 0.34 -10.20 0.12
C THR A 15 -0.56 -9.85 1.30
N VAL A 16 -1.55 -8.99 1.07
CA VAL A 16 -2.62 -8.67 2.02
C VAL A 16 -3.93 -9.22 1.48
N ASP A 17 -4.61 -10.01 2.29
CA ASP A 17 -5.86 -10.65 1.93
C ASP A 17 -7.04 -10.00 2.67
N LEU A 18 -7.85 -9.25 1.92
CA LEU A 18 -9.11 -8.66 2.37
C LEU A 18 -10.31 -9.37 1.74
N THR A 19 -10.18 -10.66 1.40
CA THR A 19 -11.28 -11.47 0.84
C THR A 19 -12.20 -12.09 1.90
N GLY A 20 -11.87 -11.90 3.19
CA GLY A 20 -12.69 -12.36 4.31
C GLY A 20 -14.04 -11.65 4.43
N SER A 21 -14.85 -12.15 5.37
CA SER A 21 -16.12 -11.52 5.75
C SER A 21 -15.89 -10.46 6.83
N TYR A 22 -16.52 -9.31 6.65
CA TYR A 22 -16.39 -8.17 7.56
C TYR A 22 -17.77 -7.60 7.89
N GLY A 23 -18.01 -7.29 9.16
CA GLY A 23 -19.25 -6.65 9.60
C GLY A 23 -19.18 -5.12 9.57
N SER A 24 -17.98 -4.53 9.48
CA SER A 24 -17.80 -3.09 9.61
C SER A 24 -16.52 -2.54 8.96
N LEU A 25 -16.53 -1.23 8.68
CA LEU A 25 -15.33 -0.46 8.26
C LEU A 25 -14.14 -0.68 9.22
N ARG A 26 -14.43 -0.73 10.52
CA ARG A 26 -13.40 -0.86 11.56
C ARG A 26 -12.69 -2.20 11.47
N GLU A 27 -13.41 -3.28 11.18
CA GLU A 27 -12.83 -4.61 11.00
C GLU A 27 -11.96 -4.68 9.74
N VAL A 28 -12.41 -4.10 8.62
CA VAL A 28 -11.60 -4.02 7.39
C VAL A 28 -10.29 -3.25 7.66
N SER A 29 -10.39 -2.12 8.36
CA SER A 29 -9.24 -1.29 8.70
C SER A 29 -8.28 -1.98 9.67
N ALA A 30 -8.82 -2.70 10.64
CA ALA A 30 -8.05 -3.50 11.59
C ALA A 30 -7.33 -4.64 10.88
N ALA A 31 -8.02 -5.39 10.02
CA ALA A 31 -7.44 -6.48 9.24
C ALA A 31 -6.33 -5.99 8.31
N LEU A 32 -6.54 -4.87 7.62
CA LEU A 32 -5.49 -4.23 6.83
C LEU A 32 -4.27 -3.91 7.69
N ARG A 33 -4.44 -3.23 8.83
CA ARG A 33 -3.31 -2.85 9.71
C ARG A 33 -2.60 -4.05 10.33
N GLU A 34 -3.34 -5.07 10.75
CA GLU A 34 -2.79 -6.27 11.37
C GLU A 34 -1.89 -7.04 10.41
N GLN A 35 -2.33 -7.20 9.16
CA GLN A 35 -1.56 -7.88 8.13
C GLN A 35 -0.33 -7.07 7.66
N THR A 36 -0.27 -5.78 7.99
CA THR A 36 0.82 -4.88 7.57
C THR A 36 1.73 -4.43 8.70
N LEU A 37 1.41 -4.76 9.95
CA LEU A 37 2.06 -4.26 11.16
C LEU A 37 3.55 -4.56 11.26
N ARG A 38 4.06 -5.52 10.48
CA ARG A 38 5.47 -5.95 10.48
C ARG A 38 6.21 -5.71 9.16
N ASN A 39 5.55 -5.12 8.17
CA ASN A 39 6.13 -4.96 6.84
C ASN A 39 6.71 -3.56 6.70
N VAL A 40 8.00 -3.46 6.97
CA VAL A 40 8.69 -2.17 7.01
C VAL A 40 9.23 -1.75 5.64
N ASP A 41 9.67 -2.69 4.80
CA ASP A 41 10.13 -2.41 3.44
C ASP A 41 9.93 -3.61 2.52
N CYS A 42 9.12 -3.46 1.47
CA CYS A 42 8.88 -4.46 0.45
C CYS A 42 8.97 -3.85 -0.95
N HIS A 43 9.23 -4.70 -1.94
CA HIS A 43 9.26 -4.28 -3.34
C HIS A 43 7.83 -4.15 -3.88
N THR A 44 6.96 -5.07 -3.51
CA THR A 44 5.57 -5.06 -3.98
C THR A 44 4.61 -5.47 -2.88
N ALA A 45 3.56 -4.67 -2.68
CA ALA A 45 2.40 -5.02 -1.88
C ALA A 45 1.24 -5.39 -2.80
N ILE A 46 0.76 -6.64 -2.71
CA ILE A 46 -0.39 -7.14 -3.45
C ILE A 46 -1.58 -7.18 -2.50
N VAL A 47 -2.61 -6.38 -2.77
CA VAL A 47 -3.84 -6.32 -1.95
C VAL A 47 -4.96 -7.01 -2.69
N ARG A 48 -5.49 -8.10 -2.10
CA ARG A 48 -6.61 -8.86 -2.64
C ARG A 48 -7.92 -8.40 -2.00
N LEU A 49 -8.88 -7.97 -2.81
CA LEU A 49 -10.13 -7.37 -2.34
C LEU A 49 -11.31 -8.35 -2.41
N GLY A 50 -12.00 -8.52 -1.27
CA GLY A 50 -13.32 -9.14 -1.16
C GLY A 50 -14.47 -8.15 -1.31
N ALA A 51 -15.66 -8.68 -1.60
CA ALA A 51 -16.87 -7.87 -1.74
C ALA A 51 -17.23 -7.13 -0.43
N ASP A 52 -17.06 -7.78 0.72
CA ASP A 52 -17.36 -7.18 2.03
C ASP A 52 -16.40 -6.03 2.36
N ALA A 53 -15.11 -6.20 2.09
CA ALA A 53 -14.12 -5.13 2.30
C ALA A 53 -14.47 -3.87 1.50
N VAL A 54 -14.87 -4.05 0.23
CA VAL A 54 -15.31 -2.95 -0.63
C VAL A 54 -16.61 -2.32 -0.15
N ARG A 55 -17.61 -3.15 0.23
CA ARG A 55 -18.92 -2.67 0.70
C ARG A 55 -18.79 -1.83 1.97
N HIS A 56 -17.92 -2.23 2.89
CA HIS A 56 -17.80 -1.62 4.20
C HIS A 56 -16.78 -0.49 4.28
N ASN A 57 -15.96 -0.27 3.25
CA ASN A 57 -14.98 0.81 3.23
C ASN A 57 -14.95 1.56 1.90
N LEU A 58 -15.64 2.72 1.87
CA LEU A 58 -15.66 3.62 0.71
C LEU A 58 -14.33 4.36 0.51
N GLU A 59 -13.48 4.46 1.54
CA GLU A 59 -12.14 5.06 1.46
C GLU A 59 -11.03 3.97 1.44
N LEU A 60 -11.33 2.78 0.91
CA LEU A 60 -10.40 1.66 0.96
C LEU A 60 -9.11 1.97 0.18
N GLY A 61 -9.21 2.63 -0.97
CA GLY A 61 -8.04 3.02 -1.75
C GLY A 61 -7.12 3.99 -0.99
N ARG A 62 -7.71 4.97 -0.30
CA ARG A 62 -6.96 5.88 0.60
C ARG A 62 -6.28 5.11 1.74
N SER A 63 -7.01 4.19 2.36
CA SER A 63 -6.53 3.41 3.50
C SER A 63 -5.34 2.53 3.11
N ILE A 64 -5.43 1.85 1.96
CA ILE A 64 -4.34 1.05 1.40
C ILE A 64 -3.12 1.93 1.12
N ALA A 65 -3.31 3.06 0.43
CA ALA A 65 -2.21 3.97 0.12
C ALA A 65 -1.52 4.49 1.39
N ALA A 66 -2.29 4.90 2.41
CA ALA A 66 -1.76 5.43 3.66
C ALA A 66 -0.88 4.42 4.41
N VAL A 67 -1.18 3.12 4.30
CA VAL A 67 -0.42 2.05 4.96
C VAL A 67 0.88 1.73 4.22
N PHE A 68 0.92 1.90 2.89
CA PHE A 68 2.00 1.36 2.06
C PHE A 68 2.87 2.39 1.34
N TYR A 69 2.50 3.66 1.28
CA TYR A 69 3.19 4.65 0.42
C TYR A 69 4.69 4.84 0.73
N LEU A 70 5.15 4.44 1.93
CA LEU A 70 6.57 4.45 2.31
C LEU A 70 7.22 3.07 2.33
N SER A 71 6.44 2.01 2.49
CA SER A 71 6.95 0.64 2.71
C SER A 71 6.88 -0.23 1.46
N ALA A 72 6.31 0.26 0.34
CA ALA A 72 6.22 -0.49 -0.91
C ALA A 72 6.62 0.37 -2.11
N GLN A 73 7.51 -0.16 -2.97
CA GLN A 73 7.85 0.50 -4.25
C GLN A 73 6.69 0.41 -5.26
N ARG A 74 5.93 -0.68 -5.20
CA ARG A 74 4.76 -0.91 -6.05
C ARG A 74 3.59 -1.43 -5.20
N ILE A 75 2.40 -0.93 -5.48
CA ILE A 75 1.16 -1.45 -4.90
C ILE A 75 0.31 -1.99 -6.04
N GLU A 76 -0.09 -3.25 -5.93
CA GLU A 76 -1.03 -3.88 -6.84
C GLU A 76 -2.33 -4.17 -6.11
N VAL A 77 -3.45 -3.87 -6.76
CA VAL A 77 -4.79 -4.10 -6.21
C VAL A 77 -5.49 -5.10 -7.10
N HIS A 78 -5.83 -6.25 -6.54
CA HIS A 78 -6.48 -7.35 -7.25
C HIS A 78 -7.86 -7.56 -6.63
N ALA A 79 -8.92 -7.39 -7.39
CA ALA A 79 -10.26 -7.74 -6.94
C ALA A 79 -10.70 -9.07 -7.57
N LEU A 80 -11.53 -9.84 -6.86
CA LEU A 80 -12.16 -11.03 -7.44
C LEU A 80 -12.98 -10.65 -8.69
N ALA A 81 -13.00 -11.55 -9.68
CA ALA A 81 -13.74 -11.35 -10.92
C ALA A 81 -15.21 -11.03 -10.64
N GLY A 82 -15.74 -9.99 -11.30
CA GLY A 82 -17.10 -9.49 -11.09
C GLY A 82 -17.21 -8.33 -10.10
N ASN A 83 -16.14 -7.98 -9.38
CA ASN A 83 -16.12 -6.77 -8.56
C ASN A 83 -15.76 -5.53 -9.39
N VAL A 84 -16.81 -4.80 -9.81
CA VAL A 84 -16.70 -3.58 -10.62
C VAL A 84 -15.92 -2.44 -9.94
N MET A 85 -15.76 -2.47 -8.62
CA MET A 85 -15.05 -1.44 -7.87
C MET A 85 -13.54 -1.65 -7.82
N GLY A 86 -13.03 -2.83 -8.21
CA GLY A 86 -11.60 -3.14 -8.21
C GLY A 86 -10.75 -2.11 -8.97
N PRO A 87 -11.08 -1.77 -10.23
CA PRO A 87 -10.37 -0.74 -10.98
C PRO A 87 -10.45 0.66 -10.35
N LEU A 88 -11.60 1.05 -9.81
CA LEU A 88 -11.75 2.35 -9.14
C LEU A 88 -10.85 2.44 -7.90
N ILE A 89 -10.82 1.38 -7.08
CA ILE A 89 -9.97 1.33 -5.89
C ILE A 89 -8.49 1.34 -6.28
N HIS A 90 -8.10 0.64 -7.35
CA HIS A 90 -6.75 0.72 -7.91
C HIS A 90 -6.36 2.15 -8.27
N ASP A 91 -7.22 2.88 -8.98
CA ASP A 91 -6.98 4.27 -9.38
C ASP A 91 -6.91 5.22 -8.17
N GLU A 92 -7.75 5.00 -7.16
CA GLU A 92 -7.68 5.71 -5.90
C GLU A 92 -6.37 5.47 -5.15
N VAL A 93 -5.91 4.21 -5.06
CA VAL A 93 -4.61 3.89 -4.47
C VAL A 93 -3.50 4.65 -5.19
N ALA A 94 -3.47 4.59 -6.52
CA ALA A 94 -2.46 5.29 -7.31
C ALA A 94 -2.49 6.81 -7.08
N ARG A 95 -3.69 7.40 -7.00
CA ARG A 95 -3.87 8.82 -6.70
C ARG A 95 -3.35 9.20 -5.32
N TYR A 96 -3.72 8.45 -4.29
CA TYR A 96 -3.33 8.76 -2.91
C TYR A 96 -1.86 8.47 -2.62
N VAL A 97 -1.25 7.45 -3.24
CA VAL A 97 0.20 7.22 -3.15
C VAL A 97 0.94 8.45 -3.64
N ARG A 98 0.61 8.97 -4.83
CA ARG A 98 1.24 10.19 -5.35
C ARG A 98 1.07 11.36 -4.40
N LEU A 99 -0.12 11.53 -3.83
CA LEU A 99 -0.40 12.62 -2.89
C LEU A 99 0.43 12.49 -1.61
N PHE A 100 0.42 11.32 -0.96
CA PHE A 100 1.13 11.10 0.31
C PHE A 100 2.65 11.13 0.14
N THR A 101 3.17 10.60 -0.95
CA THR A 101 4.61 10.70 -1.26
C THR A 101 5.03 12.15 -1.48
N ALA A 102 4.24 12.95 -2.20
CA ALA A 102 4.53 14.37 -2.39
C ALA A 102 4.47 15.17 -1.08
N ASP A 103 3.45 14.93 -0.26
CA ASP A 103 3.29 15.55 1.05
C ASP A 103 4.47 15.21 1.98
N HIS A 104 4.86 13.94 2.04
CA HIS A 104 6.03 13.49 2.80
C HIS A 104 7.34 14.15 2.34
N ALA A 105 7.53 14.29 1.02
CA ALA A 105 8.71 14.96 0.47
C ALA A 105 8.78 16.44 0.89
N LEU A 106 7.64 17.15 0.89
CA LEU A 106 7.54 18.54 1.35
C LEU A 106 7.82 18.67 2.85
N MET A 107 7.30 17.76 3.67
CA MET A 107 7.56 17.73 5.10
C MET A 107 9.05 17.50 5.39
N THR A 108 9.67 16.54 4.70
CA THR A 108 11.08 16.22 4.89
C THR A 108 11.99 17.37 4.45
N ALA A 109 11.68 18.01 3.31
CA ALA A 109 12.44 19.18 2.83
C ALA A 109 12.35 20.37 3.80
N SER A 110 11.16 20.65 4.34
CA SER A 110 10.93 21.71 5.32
C SER A 110 11.77 21.49 6.59
N LEU A 111 11.81 20.26 7.10
CA LEU A 111 12.61 19.88 8.27
C LEU A 111 14.12 20.03 8.04
N THR A 112 14.60 19.76 6.82
CA THR A 112 16.03 19.95 6.48
C THR A 112 16.43 21.42 6.30
N SER A 113 15.45 22.31 6.04
CA SER A 113 15.69 23.74 5.85
C SER A 113 15.71 24.52 7.17
N GLU A 114 15.14 23.97 8.25
CA GLU A 114 15.32 24.48 9.62
C GLU A 114 16.70 24.11 10.17
N LYS A 115 17.76 24.70 9.59
CA LYS A 115 19.09 24.71 10.22
C LYS A 115 19.03 25.61 11.46
N PRO A 116 19.53 25.19 12.64
CA PRO A 116 19.47 26.01 13.85
C PRO A 116 20.31 27.30 13.67
N PRO A 117 19.92 28.42 14.30
CA PRO A 117 20.74 29.62 14.31
C PRO A 117 22.06 29.30 15.03
N GLY A 118 23.16 29.41 14.27
CA GLY A 118 24.53 29.46 14.79
C GLY A 118 25.06 30.87 14.64
#